data_AF-A0AAU2V7P9-F1
#
_entry.id   AF-A0AAU2V7P9-F1
#
_cell.length_a   1.000
_cell.length_b   1.000
_cell.length_c   1.000
_cell.angle_alpha   90.00
_cell.angle_beta   90.00
_cell.angle_gamma   90.00
#
_symmetry.space_group_name_H-M   'P 1'
#
loop_
_entity.id
_entity.type
_entity.pdbx_description
1 polymer ?
#
loop_
_entity_poly.entity_id
_entity_poly.type
_entity_poly.pdbx_seq_one_letter_code
_entity_poly.pdbx_strand_id
1 'polypeptide(L)'
;MVYTRKNQRNLTSAERKAFVSAVLELKRSGGYDEFVRTHIDFYVSDGEDKLRVAHMAPSFLPWHRQFLLAFERALQRINSRVTVPYWDWTRDNSPASSIWSDDFMGGNGRRGDLQVMTGPFAYAHGKWEISVNVTEGRFLTRDMGRPSDPIGLPAPADVARALDDPVYDVAPWNSTSNTGFRNKTEGWTTGSGNARFRNHNQVHRWVGGVMVGAASVNDPVFWLHHAYIDSLWSRWQAAHPKAKRYLPDVPPPEGDPQHGRVAALNEPMPPFNVMPSALLDHSTIYRYA
;
A
#
# COMPACT_ATOMS: atom_id res chain seq x y z
N MET A 1 -19.69 -4.72 -14.37
CA MET A 1 -19.47 -3.35 -14.89
C MET A 1 -18.14 -2.87 -14.32
N VAL A 2 -17.25 -2.33 -15.15
CA VAL A 2 -15.94 -1.80 -14.71
C VAL A 2 -16.16 -0.54 -13.88
N TYR A 3 -15.74 -0.53 -12.61
CA TYR A 3 -15.88 0.66 -11.74
C TYR A 3 -14.64 1.55 -11.79
N THR A 4 -14.75 2.77 -11.25
CA THR A 4 -13.68 3.79 -11.31
C THR A 4 -13.12 4.07 -9.93
N ARG A 5 -11.80 3.92 -9.76
CA ARG A 5 -11.06 4.45 -8.61
C ARG A 5 -10.62 5.87 -8.91
N LYS A 6 -11.09 6.84 -8.13
CA LYS A 6 -10.83 8.27 -8.33
C LYS A 6 -9.67 8.77 -7.47
N ASN A 7 -8.98 9.81 -7.93
CA ASN A 7 -8.09 10.56 -7.06
C ASN A 7 -8.88 11.12 -5.86
N GLN A 8 -8.34 10.97 -4.64
CA GLN A 8 -8.95 11.47 -3.41
C GLN A 8 -9.32 12.97 -3.48
N ARG A 9 -8.52 13.77 -4.21
CA ARG A 9 -8.72 15.22 -4.38
C ARG A 9 -10.00 15.53 -5.15
N ASN A 10 -10.43 14.61 -6.01
CA ASN A 10 -11.58 14.76 -6.90
C ASN A 10 -12.85 14.12 -6.33
N LEU A 11 -12.80 13.57 -5.11
CA LEU A 11 -13.99 13.06 -4.44
C LEU A 11 -14.89 14.20 -4.01
N THR A 12 -16.18 14.05 -4.31
CA THR A 12 -17.23 14.89 -3.71
C THR A 12 -17.35 14.61 -2.21
N SER A 13 -17.92 15.54 -1.45
CA SER A 13 -18.20 15.34 -0.02
C SER A 13 -19.08 14.11 0.24
N ALA A 14 -20.00 13.79 -0.68
CA ALA A 14 -20.84 12.59 -0.58
C ALA A 14 -20.02 11.30 -0.75
N GLU A 15 -19.05 11.27 -1.66
CA GLU A 15 -18.16 10.12 -1.87
C GLU A 15 -17.20 9.93 -0.70
N ARG A 16 -16.62 11.02 -0.18
CA ARG A 16 -15.79 11.00 1.04
C ARG A 16 -16.57 10.40 2.21
N LYS A 17 -17.77 10.91 2.46
CA LYS A 17 -18.67 10.39 3.51
C LYS A 17 -19.02 8.92 3.30
N ALA A 18 -19.34 8.51 2.07
CA ALA A 18 -19.69 7.12 1.76
C ALA A 18 -18.51 6.17 2.02
N PHE A 19 -17.29 6.54 1.60
CA PHE A 19 -16.09 5.76 1.86
C PHE A 19 -15.80 5.64 3.36
N VAL A 20 -15.73 6.78 4.07
CA VAL A 20 -15.50 6.81 5.52
C VAL A 20 -16.54 5.97 6.27
N SER A 21 -17.82 6.11 5.94
CA SER A 21 -18.89 5.35 6.61
C SER A 21 -18.74 3.83 6.39
N ALA A 22 -18.39 3.41 5.17
CA ALA A 22 -18.18 2.00 4.87
C ALA A 22 -16.96 1.43 5.59
N VAL A 23 -15.87 2.19 5.70
CA VAL A 23 -14.67 1.78 6.46
C VAL A 23 -14.97 1.64 7.95
N LEU A 24 -15.68 2.62 8.54
CA LEU A 24 -16.09 2.55 9.95
C LEU A 24 -17.04 1.38 10.22
N GLU A 25 -17.96 1.07 9.30
CA GLU A 25 -18.85 -0.09 9.42
C GLU A 25 -18.09 -1.42 9.30
N LEU A 26 -17.12 -1.50 8.38
CA LEU A 26 -16.25 -2.67 8.26
C LEU A 26 -15.40 -2.87 9.53
N LYS A 27 -14.98 -1.79 10.18
CA LYS A 27 -14.31 -1.85 11.49
C LYS A 27 -15.25 -2.29 12.59
N ARG A 28 -16.45 -1.70 12.68
CA ARG A 28 -17.46 -2.04 13.69
C ARG A 28 -17.88 -3.52 13.66
N SER A 29 -17.95 -4.10 12.47
CA SER A 29 -18.27 -5.53 12.26
C SER A 29 -17.08 -6.48 12.49
N GLY A 30 -15.90 -5.96 12.82
CA GLY A 30 -14.67 -6.74 13.00
C GLY A 30 -13.96 -7.14 11.69
N GLY A 31 -14.60 -6.93 10.53
CA GLY A 31 -14.04 -7.31 9.24
C GLY A 31 -12.78 -6.56 8.84
N TYR A 32 -12.58 -5.33 9.33
CA TYR A 32 -11.36 -4.55 9.06
C TYR A 32 -10.13 -5.20 9.72
N ASP A 33 -10.30 -5.78 10.91
CA ASP A 33 -9.21 -6.35 11.70
C ASP A 33 -8.60 -7.59 11.03
N GLU A 34 -9.38 -8.32 10.23
CA GLU A 34 -8.86 -9.42 9.42
C GLU A 34 -7.83 -8.96 8.38
N PHE A 35 -8.02 -7.77 7.80
CA PHE A 35 -7.04 -7.19 6.88
C PHE A 35 -5.77 -6.79 7.62
N VAL A 36 -5.89 -6.24 8.83
CA VAL A 36 -4.74 -5.92 9.68
C VAL A 36 -3.95 -7.18 10.04
N ARG A 37 -4.62 -8.25 10.51
CA ARG A 37 -3.97 -9.54 10.80
C ARG A 37 -3.28 -10.11 9.57
N THR A 38 -4.00 -10.16 8.44
CA THR A 38 -3.45 -10.67 7.17
C THR A 38 -2.16 -9.94 6.79
N HIS A 39 -2.14 -8.61 6.86
CA HIS A 39 -0.92 -7.87 6.50
C HIS A 39 0.22 -8.12 7.50
N ILE A 40 -0.08 -8.24 8.80
CA ILE A 40 0.92 -8.61 9.82
C ILE A 40 1.52 -9.99 9.53
N ASP A 41 0.67 -11.00 9.28
CA ASP A 41 1.08 -12.39 9.08
C ASP A 41 1.96 -12.58 7.83
N PHE A 42 1.76 -11.75 6.81
CA PHE A 42 2.51 -11.80 5.55
C PHE A 42 3.59 -10.70 5.42
N TYR A 43 3.85 -9.91 6.47
CA TYR A 43 4.99 -9.00 6.53
C TYR A 43 6.27 -9.77 6.85
N VAL A 44 6.85 -10.38 5.83
CA VAL A 44 8.09 -11.18 5.93
C VAL A 44 9.26 -10.39 5.35
N SER A 45 10.32 -10.22 6.14
CA SER A 45 11.53 -9.46 5.74
C SER A 45 12.56 -10.32 5.00
N ASP A 46 13.48 -9.70 4.26
CA ASP A 46 14.53 -10.41 3.49
C ASP A 46 15.40 -11.39 4.31
N GLY A 47 15.56 -11.11 5.61
CA GLY A 47 16.33 -11.94 6.54
C GLY A 47 15.60 -13.19 7.04
N GLU A 48 14.33 -13.39 6.66
CA GLU A 48 13.53 -14.54 7.11
C GLU A 48 13.41 -15.62 6.03
N ASP A 49 13.41 -16.88 6.44
CA ASP A 49 13.40 -18.04 5.52
C ASP A 49 12.01 -18.40 4.99
N LYS A 50 10.97 -17.63 5.33
CA LYS A 50 9.60 -17.85 4.85
C LYS A 50 9.42 -17.33 3.42
N LEU A 51 8.37 -17.84 2.75
CA LEU A 51 7.88 -17.30 1.50
C LEU A 51 7.49 -15.82 1.68
N ARG A 52 8.17 -14.92 0.96
CA ARG A 52 7.84 -13.51 0.88
C ARG A 52 6.88 -13.28 -0.27
N VAL A 53 5.67 -12.81 0.06
CA VAL A 53 4.66 -12.47 -0.94
C VAL A 53 4.26 -11.00 -0.94
N ALA A 54 4.17 -10.39 0.24
CA ALA A 54 3.66 -9.03 0.36
C ALA A 54 4.75 -7.96 0.15
N HIS A 55 5.99 -8.19 0.60
CA HIS A 55 7.06 -7.17 0.58
C HIS A 55 8.40 -7.79 0.20
N MET A 56 9.34 -6.95 -0.25
CA MET A 56 10.71 -7.30 -0.64
C MET A 56 10.75 -8.52 -1.56
N ALA A 57 9.79 -8.59 -2.48
CA ALA A 57 9.58 -9.72 -3.35
C ALA A 57 8.88 -9.26 -4.64
N PRO A 58 9.06 -9.99 -5.75
CA PRO A 58 8.45 -9.61 -7.02
C PRO A 58 6.92 -9.59 -6.96
N SER A 59 6.30 -10.37 -6.09
CA SER A 59 4.86 -10.42 -5.87
C SER A 59 4.28 -9.22 -5.10
N PHE A 60 5.11 -8.27 -4.63
CA PHE A 60 4.65 -7.06 -3.91
C PHE A 60 3.46 -6.37 -4.58
N LEU A 61 3.56 -6.14 -5.90
CA LEU A 61 2.53 -5.46 -6.68
C LEU A 61 1.24 -6.29 -6.84
N PRO A 62 1.26 -7.54 -7.35
CA PRO A 62 0.06 -8.35 -7.46
C PRO A 62 -0.56 -8.71 -6.10
N TRP A 63 0.23 -8.95 -5.06
CA TRP A 63 -0.29 -9.24 -3.72
C TRP A 63 -1.13 -8.07 -3.19
N HIS A 64 -0.60 -6.85 -3.27
CA HIS A 64 -1.33 -5.65 -2.86
C HIS A 64 -2.51 -5.32 -3.76
N ARG A 65 -2.45 -5.61 -5.08
CA ARG A 65 -3.61 -5.50 -5.97
C ARG A 65 -4.75 -6.42 -5.52
N GLN A 66 -4.45 -7.68 -5.21
CA GLN A 66 -5.45 -8.62 -4.69
C GLN A 66 -5.97 -8.21 -3.31
N PHE A 67 -5.11 -7.67 -2.45
CA PHE A 67 -5.49 -7.16 -1.14
C PHE A 67 -6.46 -5.98 -1.25
N LEU A 68 -6.19 -5.03 -2.15
CA LEU A 68 -7.10 -3.93 -2.49
C LEU A 68 -8.44 -4.44 -3.03
N LEU A 69 -8.43 -5.44 -3.94
CA LEU A 69 -9.65 -6.04 -4.47
C LEU A 69 -10.50 -6.70 -3.36
N ALA A 70 -9.86 -7.40 -2.43
CA ALA A 70 -10.56 -8.01 -1.30
C ALA A 70 -11.19 -6.96 -0.38
N PHE A 71 -10.44 -5.90 -0.05
CA PHE A 71 -10.93 -4.79 0.77
C PHE A 71 -12.08 -4.03 0.10
N GLU A 72 -11.92 -3.70 -1.18
CA GLU A 72 -12.95 -2.98 -1.94
C GLU A 72 -14.24 -3.79 -2.08
N ARG A 73 -14.14 -5.11 -2.31
CA ARG A 73 -15.32 -6.00 -2.28
C ARG A 73 -15.99 -6.02 -0.90
N ALA A 74 -15.22 -5.98 0.19
CA ALA A 74 -15.77 -5.91 1.53
C ALA A 74 -16.54 -4.59 1.76
N LEU A 75 -15.99 -3.45 1.31
CA LEU A 75 -16.70 -2.16 1.34
C LEU A 75 -17.95 -2.16 0.45
N GLN A 76 -17.88 -2.77 -0.73
CA GLN A 76 -19.01 -2.85 -1.67
C GLN A 76 -20.17 -3.72 -1.16
N ARG A 77 -19.91 -4.69 -0.28
CA ARG A 77 -20.96 -5.41 0.45
C ARG A 77 -21.72 -4.52 1.44
N ILE A 78 -21.09 -3.47 1.94
CA ILE A 78 -21.72 -2.47 2.82
C ILE A 78 -22.41 -1.39 1.98
N ASN A 79 -21.73 -0.88 0.96
CA ASN A 79 -22.26 0.10 0.01
C ASN A 79 -21.68 -0.14 -1.38
N SER A 80 -22.50 -0.67 -2.29
CA SER A 80 -22.09 -1.08 -3.63
C SER A 80 -21.56 0.03 -4.54
N ARG A 81 -21.72 1.30 -4.15
CA ARG A 81 -21.19 2.46 -4.88
C ARG A 81 -19.79 2.88 -4.42
N VAL A 82 -19.29 2.32 -3.31
CA VAL A 82 -17.97 2.66 -2.78
C VAL A 82 -16.87 2.00 -3.60
N THR A 83 -15.85 2.78 -3.91
CA THR A 83 -14.59 2.33 -4.50
C THR A 83 -13.44 2.90 -3.68
N VAL A 84 -12.30 2.23 -3.65
CA VAL A 84 -11.09 2.71 -2.97
C VAL A 84 -10.51 3.88 -3.78
N PRO A 85 -10.45 5.09 -3.22
CA PRO A 85 -9.78 6.21 -3.89
C PRO A 85 -8.26 6.03 -3.82
N TYR A 86 -7.52 6.75 -4.65
CA TYR A 86 -6.06 6.77 -4.57
C TYR A 86 -5.53 8.13 -4.13
N TRP A 87 -4.40 8.11 -3.40
CA TRP A 87 -3.68 9.31 -2.97
C TRP A 87 -2.46 9.54 -3.86
N ASP A 88 -2.56 10.50 -4.78
CA ASP A 88 -1.42 10.98 -5.56
C ASP A 88 -0.54 11.88 -4.68
N TRP A 89 0.32 11.26 -3.89
CA TRP A 89 1.26 11.92 -2.98
C TRP A 89 2.35 12.72 -3.70
N THR A 90 2.44 12.67 -5.04
CA THR A 90 3.30 13.59 -5.80
C THR A 90 2.70 14.99 -5.95
N ARG A 91 1.38 15.12 -5.71
CA ARG A 91 0.61 16.37 -5.83
C ARG A 91 0.00 16.84 -4.51
N ASP A 92 -0.58 15.93 -3.74
CA ASP A 92 -1.09 16.17 -2.38
C ASP A 92 -0.01 15.76 -1.37
N ASN A 93 1.02 16.60 -1.24
CA ASN A 93 2.29 16.23 -0.62
C ASN A 93 2.62 17.00 0.68
N SER A 94 1.59 17.53 1.34
CA SER A 94 1.75 18.34 2.56
C SER A 94 0.78 17.88 3.65
N PRO A 95 1.10 18.06 4.94
CA PRO A 95 0.14 17.85 6.02
C PRO A 95 -1.12 18.73 5.89
N ALA A 96 -1.06 19.82 5.11
CA ALA A 96 -2.20 20.68 4.81
C ALA A 96 -3.05 20.22 3.60
N SER A 97 -2.68 19.11 2.93
CA SER A 97 -3.43 18.60 1.78
C SER A 97 -4.83 18.11 2.16
N SER A 98 -5.78 18.25 1.24
CA SER A 98 -7.20 17.92 1.44
C SER A 98 -7.50 16.48 1.86
N ILE A 99 -6.56 15.55 1.72
CA ILE A 99 -6.71 14.18 2.22
C ILE A 99 -6.79 14.15 3.75
N TRP A 100 -6.11 15.08 4.44
CA TRP A 100 -5.99 15.13 5.90
C TRP A 100 -7.07 15.97 6.59
N SER A 101 -8.11 16.37 5.86
CA SER A 101 -9.24 17.11 6.44
C SER A 101 -10.04 16.25 7.41
N ASP A 102 -10.71 16.93 8.34
CA ASP A 102 -11.51 16.31 9.42
C ASP A 102 -12.74 15.56 8.90
N ASP A 103 -13.17 15.79 7.66
CA ASP A 103 -14.24 15.02 7.01
C ASP A 103 -13.73 13.77 6.27
N PHE A 104 -12.42 13.52 6.27
CA PHE A 104 -11.81 12.41 5.53
C PHE A 104 -10.79 11.61 6.35
N MET A 105 -9.46 11.77 6.16
CA MET A 105 -8.49 10.93 6.88
C MET A 105 -8.13 11.46 8.27
N GLY A 106 -8.47 12.71 8.59
CA GLY A 106 -8.01 13.39 9.81
C GLY A 106 -6.53 13.77 9.74
N GLY A 107 -6.10 14.64 10.66
CA GLY A 107 -4.79 15.27 10.64
C GLY A 107 -3.63 14.41 11.18
N ASN A 108 -2.57 15.11 11.57
CA ASN A 108 -1.37 14.52 12.18
C ASN A 108 -1.61 14.11 13.65
N GLY A 109 -0.67 13.33 14.20
CA GLY A 109 -0.62 13.02 15.61
C GLY A 109 -0.23 14.23 16.47
N ARG A 110 -0.77 14.31 17.68
CA ARG A 110 -0.33 15.31 18.66
C ARG A 110 1.10 15.04 19.12
N ARG A 111 1.80 16.09 19.55
CA ARG A 111 3.12 15.96 20.16
C ARG A 111 3.04 15.13 21.45
N GLY A 112 4.01 14.23 21.64
CA GLY A 112 4.14 13.39 22.84
C GLY A 112 3.90 11.92 22.54
N ASP A 113 2.66 11.58 22.17
CA ASP A 113 2.25 10.18 21.92
C ASP A 113 1.79 9.91 20.48
N LEU A 114 1.87 10.92 19.61
CA LEU A 114 1.54 10.81 18.19
C LEU A 114 0.07 10.46 17.92
N GLN A 115 -0.81 10.57 18.92
CA GLN A 115 -2.23 10.23 18.78
C GLN A 115 -2.91 11.16 17.77
N VAL A 116 -3.59 10.59 16.77
CA VAL A 116 -4.44 11.35 15.84
C VAL A 116 -5.66 11.89 16.59
N MET A 117 -5.83 13.21 16.52
CA MET A 117 -6.84 13.95 17.32
C MET A 117 -8.05 14.42 16.53
N THR A 118 -8.00 14.37 15.19
CA THR A 118 -9.08 14.87 14.34
C THR A 118 -9.51 13.84 13.30
N GLY A 119 -10.68 14.06 12.72
CA GLY A 119 -11.26 13.20 11.70
C GLY A 119 -11.91 11.93 12.24
N PRO A 120 -12.59 11.17 11.36
CA PRO A 120 -13.45 10.05 11.74
C PRO A 120 -12.72 8.89 12.42
N PHE A 121 -11.39 8.82 12.27
CA PHE A 121 -10.54 7.75 12.79
C PHE A 121 -9.80 8.16 14.08
N ALA A 122 -10.06 9.35 14.63
CA ALA A 122 -9.53 9.72 15.93
C ALA A 122 -10.19 8.88 17.04
N TYR A 123 -9.35 8.37 17.95
CA TYR A 123 -9.78 7.48 19.04
C TYR A 123 -10.88 8.09 19.92
N ALA A 124 -10.87 9.41 20.11
CA ALA A 124 -11.85 10.14 20.91
C ALA A 124 -13.31 9.97 20.43
N HIS A 125 -13.53 9.58 19.17
CA HIS A 125 -14.87 9.32 18.64
C HIS A 125 -15.40 7.92 18.95
N GLY A 126 -14.58 7.02 19.53
CA GLY A 126 -14.99 5.67 19.95
C GLY A 126 -15.32 4.71 18.80
N LYS A 127 -14.97 5.06 17.56
CA LYS A 127 -15.25 4.25 16.35
C LYS A 127 -14.02 3.64 15.70
N TRP A 128 -12.83 3.99 16.19
CA TRP A 128 -11.55 3.54 15.63
C TRP A 128 -10.55 3.17 16.72
N GLU A 129 -10.89 2.15 17.48
CA GLU A 129 -9.97 1.51 18.42
C GLU A 129 -9.07 0.51 17.68
N ILE A 130 -7.76 0.59 17.90
CA ILE A 130 -6.80 -0.41 17.41
C ILE A 130 -6.79 -1.59 18.39
N SER A 131 -7.28 -2.72 17.91
CA SER A 131 -7.46 -3.99 18.63
C SER A 131 -6.49 -5.08 18.15
N VAL A 132 -6.04 -4.98 16.89
CA VAL A 132 -5.03 -5.86 16.29
C VAL A 132 -3.82 -5.01 15.93
N ASN A 133 -2.67 -5.31 16.51
CA ASN A 133 -1.46 -4.52 16.33
C ASN A 133 -0.21 -5.35 16.70
N VAL A 134 0.96 -4.80 16.40
CA VAL A 134 2.26 -5.32 16.84
C VAL A 134 2.69 -4.77 18.20
N THR A 135 2.05 -3.69 18.67
CA THR A 135 2.25 -3.10 19.99
C THR A 135 0.93 -3.03 20.77
N GLU A 136 0.97 -2.68 22.05
CA GLU A 136 -0.22 -2.49 22.89
C GLU A 136 -0.99 -1.18 22.62
N GLY A 137 -0.57 -0.39 21.63
CA GLY A 137 -1.20 0.89 21.30
C GLY A 137 -2.63 0.71 20.79
N ARG A 138 -3.58 1.47 21.37
CA ARG A 138 -5.03 1.37 21.09
C ARG A 138 -5.59 2.46 20.20
N PHE A 139 -4.79 3.46 19.84
CA PHE A 139 -5.23 4.60 19.04
C PHE A 139 -4.35 4.77 17.80
N LEU A 140 -4.96 5.32 16.75
CA LEU A 140 -4.24 5.69 15.53
C LEU A 140 -3.14 6.70 15.83
N THR A 141 -1.93 6.42 15.35
CA THR A 141 -0.79 7.34 15.46
C THR A 141 -0.24 7.75 14.11
N ARG A 142 0.19 9.01 14.00
CA ARG A 142 0.88 9.58 12.84
C ARG A 142 1.96 10.55 13.29
N ASP A 143 3.01 10.68 12.50
CA ASP A 143 4.14 11.57 12.74
C ASP A 143 4.61 12.19 11.41
N MET A 144 3.68 12.91 10.77
CA MET A 144 3.84 13.41 9.40
C MET A 144 5.12 14.22 9.23
N GLY A 145 5.97 13.79 8.29
CA GLY A 145 7.25 14.43 7.99
C GLY A 145 8.38 14.12 8.98
N ARG A 146 8.11 13.36 10.04
CA ARG A 146 9.09 12.90 11.05
C ARG A 146 9.98 14.03 11.59
N PRO A 147 9.46 15.01 12.36
CA PRO A 147 10.23 16.20 12.74
C PRO A 147 11.58 15.93 13.43
N SER A 148 11.73 14.80 14.13
CA SER A 148 13.00 14.40 14.76
C SER A 148 14.02 13.75 13.80
N ASP A 149 13.57 13.25 12.66
CA ASP A 149 14.39 12.65 11.60
C ASP A 149 13.72 12.92 10.24
N PRO A 150 13.79 14.19 9.74
CA PRO A 150 12.91 14.66 8.68
C PRO A 150 12.96 13.83 7.41
N ILE A 151 11.78 13.55 6.87
CA ILE A 151 11.60 12.89 5.58
C ILE A 151 10.47 13.60 4.82
N GLY A 152 10.63 13.78 3.51
CA GLY A 152 9.59 14.32 2.63
C GLY A 152 8.80 13.21 1.94
N LEU A 153 7.70 13.56 1.27
CA LEU A 153 7.02 12.65 0.33
C LEU A 153 7.82 12.55 -0.98
N PRO A 154 7.67 11.45 -1.75
CA PRO A 154 8.47 11.25 -2.95
C PRO A 154 8.11 12.26 -4.06
N ALA A 155 9.13 12.69 -4.80
CA ALA A 155 8.97 13.67 -5.86
C ALA A 155 8.46 13.01 -7.16
N PRO A 156 7.85 13.78 -8.08
CA PRO A 156 7.49 13.26 -9.40
C PRO A 156 8.66 12.59 -10.15
N ALA A 157 9.88 13.07 -9.96
CA ALA A 157 11.08 12.49 -10.56
C ALA A 157 11.42 11.10 -10.00
N ASP A 158 11.12 10.81 -8.73
CA ASP A 158 11.31 9.48 -8.14
C ASP A 158 10.37 8.45 -8.78
N VAL A 159 9.12 8.87 -9.05
CA VAL A 159 8.12 8.06 -9.76
C VAL A 159 8.53 7.86 -11.22
N ALA A 160 8.96 8.93 -11.91
CA ALA A 160 9.40 8.84 -13.31
C ALA A 160 10.54 7.85 -13.48
N ARG A 161 11.55 7.88 -12.60
CA ARG A 161 12.66 6.91 -12.62
C ARG A 161 12.24 5.45 -12.45
N ALA A 162 11.17 5.19 -11.69
CA ALA A 162 10.62 3.85 -11.57
C ALA A 162 9.89 3.47 -12.86
N LEU A 163 9.02 4.37 -13.35
CA LEU A 163 8.24 4.16 -14.57
C LEU A 163 9.11 3.98 -15.83
N ASP A 164 10.28 4.60 -15.91
CA ASP A 164 11.17 4.52 -17.07
C ASP A 164 11.96 3.20 -17.14
N ASP A 165 12.01 2.41 -16.07
CA ASP A 165 12.73 1.13 -16.08
C ASP A 165 11.96 0.10 -16.93
N PRO A 166 12.53 -0.45 -18.01
CA PRO A 166 11.80 -1.37 -18.89
C PRO A 166 11.66 -2.78 -18.32
N VAL A 167 12.29 -3.07 -17.18
CA VAL A 167 12.28 -4.39 -16.54
C VAL A 167 11.32 -4.38 -15.36
N TYR A 168 10.51 -5.42 -15.20
CA TYR A 168 9.61 -5.55 -14.05
C TYR A 168 10.41 -5.69 -12.75
N ASP A 169 11.25 -6.70 -12.67
CA ASP A 169 12.10 -7.00 -11.51
C ASP A 169 13.30 -7.83 -11.96
N VAL A 170 14.31 -7.96 -11.11
CA VAL A 170 15.53 -8.72 -11.40
C VAL A 170 15.99 -9.54 -10.20
N ALA A 171 16.82 -10.56 -10.45
CA ALA A 171 17.55 -11.25 -9.38
C ALA A 171 18.37 -10.23 -8.54
N PRO A 172 18.45 -10.41 -7.22
CA PRO A 172 18.04 -11.58 -6.46
C PRO A 172 16.61 -11.49 -5.90
N TRP A 173 15.67 -10.83 -6.58
CA TRP A 173 14.23 -10.87 -6.29
C TRP A 173 13.87 -10.37 -4.89
N ASN A 174 14.62 -9.40 -4.39
CA ASN A 174 14.50 -8.89 -3.03
C ASN A 174 14.76 -7.37 -2.95
N SER A 175 14.96 -6.81 -1.74
CA SER A 175 15.21 -5.37 -1.57
C SER A 175 16.52 -4.86 -2.16
N THR A 176 17.47 -5.75 -2.46
CA THR A 176 18.79 -5.40 -3.02
C THR A 176 18.82 -5.38 -4.56
N SER A 177 17.68 -5.61 -5.21
CA SER A 177 17.54 -5.56 -6.67
C SER A 177 17.82 -4.14 -7.17
N ASN A 178 18.94 -3.96 -7.89
CA ASN A 178 19.45 -2.61 -8.23
C ASN A 178 18.72 -1.93 -9.40
N THR A 179 17.95 -2.70 -10.17
CA THR A 179 17.10 -2.23 -11.27
C THR A 179 15.72 -2.88 -11.15
N GLY A 180 14.81 -2.54 -12.05
CA GLY A 180 13.46 -3.07 -12.09
C GLY A 180 12.44 -2.13 -11.46
N PHE A 181 11.30 -2.02 -12.14
CA PHE A 181 10.15 -1.24 -11.73
C PHE A 181 9.66 -1.61 -10.33
N ARG A 182 9.59 -2.90 -9.98
CA ARG A 182 9.09 -3.40 -8.69
C ARG A 182 9.90 -2.82 -7.55
N ASN A 183 11.21 -3.06 -7.48
CA ASN A 183 12.02 -2.61 -6.35
C ASN A 183 12.15 -1.08 -6.29
N LYS A 184 12.21 -0.40 -7.45
CA LYS A 184 12.19 1.07 -7.51
C LYS A 184 10.87 1.66 -7.00
N THR A 185 9.74 1.02 -7.27
CA THR A 185 8.41 1.47 -6.81
C THR A 185 8.18 1.14 -5.34
N GLU A 186 8.57 -0.05 -4.90
CA GLU A 186 8.57 -0.43 -3.48
C GLU A 186 9.47 0.53 -2.69
N GLY A 187 10.62 0.90 -3.27
CA GLY A 187 11.41 2.04 -2.85
C GLY A 187 12.57 1.70 -1.94
N TRP A 188 13.23 0.56 -2.18
CA TRP A 188 14.50 0.22 -1.55
C TRP A 188 15.67 0.79 -2.36
N THR A 189 16.64 1.39 -1.68
CA THR A 189 17.89 1.87 -2.29
C THR A 189 19.10 1.42 -1.48
N THR A 190 20.29 1.57 -2.06
CA THR A 190 21.58 1.31 -1.40
C THR A 190 22.01 2.44 -0.44
N GLY A 191 21.21 3.50 -0.29
CA GLY A 191 21.48 4.60 0.62
C GLY A 191 21.39 4.21 2.09
N SER A 192 21.85 5.11 2.96
CA SER A 192 21.74 5.00 4.43
C SER A 192 20.70 5.99 4.99
N GLY A 193 20.27 5.76 6.23
CA GLY A 193 19.26 6.61 6.89
C GLY A 193 17.99 6.75 6.04
N ASN A 194 17.44 7.97 5.95
CA ASN A 194 16.26 8.24 5.13
C ASN A 194 16.50 8.15 3.61
N ALA A 195 17.76 8.23 3.14
CA ALA A 195 18.05 8.10 1.71
C ALA A 195 17.81 6.67 1.16
N ARG A 196 17.67 5.68 2.05
CA ARG A 196 17.38 4.29 1.72
C ARG A 196 15.94 4.04 1.28
N PHE A 197 15.04 4.98 1.56
CA PHE A 197 13.61 4.88 1.27
C PHE A 197 13.22 5.84 0.15
N ARG A 198 12.48 5.32 -0.84
CA ARG A 198 11.86 6.10 -1.92
C ARG A 198 10.40 5.66 -2.07
N ASN A 199 9.65 6.36 -2.92
CA ASN A 199 8.31 5.94 -3.39
C ASN A 199 7.43 5.34 -2.27
N HIS A 200 7.01 4.07 -2.37
CA HIS A 200 6.18 3.42 -1.36
C HIS A 200 6.77 3.51 0.06
N ASN A 201 7.99 3.02 0.27
CA ASN A 201 8.63 3.02 1.59
C ASN A 201 8.75 4.44 2.18
N GLN A 202 9.07 5.43 1.35
CA GLN A 202 9.18 6.81 1.80
C GLN A 202 7.84 7.39 2.26
N VAL A 203 6.72 7.00 1.64
CA VAL A 203 5.38 7.42 2.10
C VAL A 203 5.03 6.80 3.45
N HIS A 204 5.26 5.49 3.63
CA HIS A 204 5.08 4.82 4.92
C HIS A 204 5.89 5.52 6.03
N ARG A 205 7.14 5.87 5.74
CA ARG A 205 8.03 6.58 6.67
C ARG A 205 7.56 8.01 6.93
N TRP A 206 7.06 8.71 5.92
CA TRP A 206 6.55 10.07 6.02
C TRP A 206 5.29 10.17 6.86
N VAL A 207 4.31 9.27 6.68
CA VAL A 207 3.08 9.29 7.51
C VAL A 207 3.43 8.99 8.97
N GLY A 208 4.39 8.10 9.20
CA GLY A 208 4.86 7.78 10.55
C GLY A 208 3.83 6.98 11.37
N GLY A 209 4.05 6.90 12.68
CA GLY A 209 3.17 6.15 13.58
C GLY A 209 2.95 4.69 13.13
N VAL A 210 1.70 4.24 13.13
CA VAL A 210 1.36 2.86 12.75
C VAL A 210 1.68 2.54 11.28
N MET A 211 1.71 3.53 10.39
CA MET A 211 2.00 3.33 8.96
C MET A 211 3.41 2.81 8.70
N VAL A 212 4.32 2.76 9.67
CA VAL A 212 5.72 2.38 9.44
C VAL A 212 5.94 0.87 9.42
N GLY A 213 5.10 0.11 10.10
CA GLY A 213 5.34 -1.31 10.38
C GLY A 213 4.32 -2.25 9.74
N ALA A 214 4.40 -3.52 10.13
CA ALA A 214 3.50 -4.58 9.68
C ALA A 214 2.01 -4.31 9.98
N ALA A 215 1.72 -3.47 10.98
CA ALA A 215 0.35 -3.08 11.33
C ALA A 215 -0.14 -1.80 10.61
N SER A 216 0.51 -1.37 9.54
CA SER A 216 0.23 -0.14 8.78
C SER A 216 -1.22 -0.02 8.31
N VAL A 217 -1.87 -1.14 8.02
CA VAL A 217 -3.29 -1.22 7.65
C VAL A 217 -4.20 -0.59 8.71
N ASN A 218 -3.79 -0.45 9.97
CA ASN A 218 -4.57 0.25 10.99
C ASN A 218 -4.84 1.73 10.65
N ASP A 219 -4.05 2.33 9.76
CA ASP A 219 -4.35 3.65 9.19
C ASP A 219 -5.11 3.49 7.86
N PRO A 220 -6.36 3.98 7.74
CA PRO A 220 -7.12 3.90 6.48
C PRO A 220 -6.43 4.54 5.27
N VAL A 221 -5.45 5.43 5.47
CA VAL A 221 -4.67 5.99 4.36
C VAL A 221 -3.81 4.94 3.65
N PHE A 222 -3.52 3.80 4.29
CA PHE A 222 -2.87 2.63 3.68
C PHE A 222 -3.51 2.26 2.34
N TRP A 223 -4.84 2.16 2.30
CA TRP A 223 -5.57 1.73 1.11
C TRP A 223 -5.44 2.74 -0.03
N LEU A 224 -5.45 4.04 0.29
CA LEU A 224 -5.29 5.11 -0.68
C LEU A 224 -3.86 5.17 -1.23
N HIS A 225 -2.88 4.94 -0.36
CA HIS A 225 -1.47 4.85 -0.74
C HIS A 225 -1.24 3.68 -1.70
N HIS A 226 -1.67 2.47 -1.34
CA HIS A 226 -1.49 1.28 -2.17
C HIS A 226 -2.32 1.32 -3.46
N ALA A 227 -3.48 1.98 -3.47
CA ALA A 227 -4.22 2.22 -4.71
C ALA A 227 -3.43 3.12 -5.68
N TYR A 228 -2.63 4.07 -5.19
CA TYR A 228 -1.75 4.84 -6.07
C TYR A 228 -0.57 4.01 -6.56
N ILE A 229 0.06 3.19 -5.71
CA ILE A 229 1.09 2.23 -6.13
C ILE A 229 0.58 1.28 -7.22
N ASP A 230 -0.64 0.76 -7.05
CA ASP A 230 -1.30 -0.07 -8.07
C ASP A 230 -1.51 0.68 -9.38
N SER A 231 -1.90 1.96 -9.31
CA SER A 231 -2.04 2.81 -10.50
C SER A 231 -0.71 3.03 -11.23
N LEU A 232 0.41 3.11 -10.50
CA LEU A 232 1.75 3.21 -11.10
C LEU A 232 2.11 1.93 -11.85
N TRP A 233 1.75 0.76 -11.32
CA TRP A 233 1.98 -0.50 -12.02
C TRP A 233 1.19 -0.58 -13.33
N SER A 234 -0.08 -0.17 -13.33
CA SER A 234 -0.89 -0.10 -14.55
C SER A 234 -0.29 0.87 -15.59
N ARG A 235 0.21 2.02 -15.14
CA ARG A 235 0.90 2.99 -16.02
C ARG A 235 2.19 2.43 -16.59
N TRP A 236 2.97 1.71 -15.79
CA TRP A 236 4.18 1.04 -16.23
C TRP A 236 3.88 -0.03 -17.30
N GLN A 237 2.88 -0.89 -17.06
CA GLN A 237 2.47 -1.91 -18.03
C GLN A 237 2.04 -1.29 -19.38
N ALA A 238 1.38 -0.13 -19.36
CA ALA A 238 0.99 0.60 -20.56
C ALA A 238 2.19 1.26 -21.28
N ALA A 239 3.16 1.78 -20.53
CA ALA A 239 4.38 2.39 -21.07
C ALA A 239 5.34 1.35 -21.67
N HIS A 240 5.30 0.11 -21.18
CA HIS A 240 6.21 -0.98 -21.59
C HIS A 240 5.45 -2.20 -22.15
N PRO A 241 4.70 -2.07 -23.25
CA PRO A 241 3.84 -3.15 -23.76
C PRO A 241 4.61 -4.39 -24.22
N LYS A 242 5.91 -4.26 -24.50
CA LYS A 242 6.82 -5.35 -24.90
C LYS A 242 7.56 -5.98 -23.71
N ALA A 243 7.52 -5.39 -22.53
CA ALA A 243 8.20 -5.93 -21.36
C ALA A 243 7.44 -7.15 -20.81
N LYS A 244 8.19 -8.05 -20.15
CA LYS A 244 7.57 -9.07 -19.30
C LYS A 244 6.83 -8.36 -18.17
N ARG A 245 5.51 -8.56 -18.08
CA ARG A 245 4.65 -7.85 -17.10
C ARG A 245 4.88 -8.27 -15.65
N TYR A 246 5.61 -9.37 -15.45
CA TYR A 246 6.02 -9.94 -14.18
C TYR A 246 7.25 -10.83 -14.40
N LEU A 247 8.14 -10.82 -13.43
CA LEU A 247 9.28 -11.73 -13.28
C LEU A 247 9.42 -12.05 -11.78
N PRO A 248 9.91 -13.23 -11.40
CA PRO A 248 10.34 -14.31 -12.27
C PRO A 248 9.14 -15.07 -12.87
N ASP A 249 9.29 -15.53 -14.11
CA ASP A 249 8.26 -16.28 -14.83
C ASP A 249 8.19 -17.75 -14.41
N VAL A 250 9.34 -18.32 -14.04
CA VAL A 250 9.47 -19.64 -13.42
C VAL A 250 10.10 -19.54 -12.03
N PRO A 251 9.87 -20.49 -11.12
CA PRO A 251 10.50 -20.48 -9.80
C PRO A 251 12.03 -20.46 -9.92
N PRO A 252 12.76 -19.76 -9.02
CA PRO A 252 14.20 -19.90 -8.94
C PRO A 252 14.61 -21.38 -8.83
N PRO A 253 15.70 -21.82 -9.45
CA PRO A 253 16.09 -23.23 -9.45
C PRO A 253 16.53 -23.71 -8.06
N GLU A 254 16.56 -25.03 -7.87
CA GLU A 254 17.14 -25.62 -6.65
C GLU A 254 18.60 -25.15 -6.47
N GLY A 255 18.94 -24.76 -5.24
CA GLY A 255 20.24 -24.14 -4.91
C GLY A 255 20.28 -22.62 -5.03
N ASP A 256 19.28 -21.96 -5.63
CA ASP A 256 19.12 -20.51 -5.56
C ASP A 256 18.68 -20.10 -4.14
N PRO A 257 19.29 -19.08 -3.51
CA PRO A 257 18.88 -18.60 -2.18
C PRO A 257 17.41 -18.13 -2.07
N GLN A 258 16.74 -17.89 -3.20
CA GLN A 258 15.33 -17.51 -3.29
C GLN A 258 14.40 -18.65 -3.68
N HIS A 259 14.91 -19.86 -3.89
CA HIS A 259 14.08 -21.04 -4.14
C HIS A 259 13.06 -21.24 -3.00
N GLY A 260 11.77 -21.30 -3.33
CA GLY A 260 10.67 -21.40 -2.35
C GLY A 260 10.44 -20.16 -1.48
N ARG A 261 11.20 -19.07 -1.69
CA ARG A 261 11.11 -17.84 -0.88
C ARG A 261 10.46 -16.66 -1.60
N VAL A 262 10.24 -16.77 -2.91
CA VAL A 262 9.49 -15.81 -3.73
C VAL A 262 8.49 -16.55 -4.62
N ALA A 263 7.36 -15.92 -4.95
CA ALA A 263 6.37 -16.51 -5.85
C ALA A 263 6.68 -16.18 -7.32
N ALA A 264 6.76 -17.19 -8.17
CA ALA A 264 6.82 -17.02 -9.62
C ALA A 264 5.44 -16.68 -10.22
N LEU A 265 5.43 -16.32 -11.51
CA LEU A 265 4.25 -15.86 -12.24
C LEU A 265 3.00 -16.74 -12.08
N ASN A 266 3.18 -18.06 -12.02
CA ASN A 266 2.10 -19.05 -11.92
C ASN A 266 2.10 -19.82 -10.59
N GLU A 267 2.66 -19.23 -9.53
CA GLU A 267 2.56 -19.77 -8.17
C GLU A 267 1.53 -19.00 -7.35
N PRO A 268 0.77 -19.69 -6.47
CA PRO A 268 -0.26 -19.03 -5.68
C PRO A 268 0.37 -18.11 -4.64
N MET A 269 -0.22 -16.92 -4.48
CA MET A 269 0.12 -16.01 -3.40
C MET A 269 -0.81 -16.23 -2.21
N PRO A 270 -0.32 -16.75 -1.07
CA PRO A 270 -1.13 -16.82 0.15
C PRO A 270 -1.46 -15.42 0.70
N PRO A 271 -2.59 -15.27 1.42
CA PRO A 271 -3.59 -16.30 1.71
C PRO A 271 -4.65 -16.44 0.61
N PHE A 272 -4.56 -15.67 -0.48
CA PHE A 272 -5.63 -15.55 -1.46
C PHE A 272 -5.74 -16.74 -2.42
N ASN A 273 -4.69 -17.56 -2.52
CA ASN A 273 -4.57 -18.64 -3.52
C ASN A 273 -4.78 -18.11 -4.96
N VAL A 274 -4.31 -16.88 -5.23
CA VAL A 274 -4.37 -16.23 -6.54
C VAL A 274 -2.95 -16.07 -7.06
N MET A 275 -2.73 -16.38 -8.34
CA MET A 275 -1.43 -16.25 -9.01
C MET A 275 -1.21 -14.81 -9.51
N PRO A 276 0.04 -14.34 -9.59
CA PRO A 276 0.37 -13.07 -10.23
C PRO A 276 -0.20 -12.94 -11.66
N SER A 277 -0.19 -14.03 -12.44
CA SER A 277 -0.70 -14.08 -13.82
C SER A 277 -2.17 -13.67 -13.94
N ALA A 278 -2.99 -14.00 -12.95
CA ALA A 278 -4.42 -13.67 -12.92
C ALA A 278 -4.69 -12.19 -12.61
N LEU A 279 -3.67 -11.42 -12.21
CA LEU A 279 -3.80 -10.04 -11.74
C LEU A 279 -3.09 -9.03 -12.64
N LEU A 280 -2.47 -9.48 -13.73
CA LEU A 280 -1.74 -8.61 -14.64
C LEU A 280 -2.66 -7.62 -15.36
N ASP A 281 -3.90 -8.02 -15.65
CA ASP A 281 -4.89 -7.17 -16.29
C ASP A 281 -6.08 -6.93 -15.36
N HIS A 282 -6.22 -5.68 -14.91
CA HIS A 282 -7.33 -5.26 -14.06
C HIS A 282 -8.47 -4.59 -14.85
N SER A 283 -8.32 -4.39 -16.16
CA SER A 283 -9.19 -3.53 -16.98
C SER A 283 -10.64 -4.01 -17.07
N THR A 284 -10.86 -5.31 -16.84
CA THR A 284 -12.19 -5.94 -16.78
C THR A 284 -12.89 -5.73 -15.43
N ILE A 285 -12.17 -5.28 -14.41
CA ILE A 285 -12.66 -5.10 -13.04
C ILE A 285 -12.80 -3.61 -12.71
N TYR A 286 -11.72 -2.83 -12.88
CA TYR A 286 -11.68 -1.41 -12.53
C TYR A 286 -10.75 -0.59 -13.41
N ARG A 287 -10.89 0.74 -13.36
CA ARG A 287 -9.99 1.72 -13.98
C ARG A 287 -9.66 2.88 -13.03
N TYR A 288 -8.60 3.60 -13.31
CA TYR A 288 -8.23 4.84 -12.63
C TYR A 288 -8.74 6.07 -13.41
N ALA A 289 -9.15 7.12 -12.68
CA ALA A 289 -9.56 8.42 -13.25
C ALA A 289 -9.09 9.60 -12.39
#